data_AF-A0A3B9C2M2-F1
#
_entry.id   AF-A0A3B9C2M2-F1
#
_cell.length_a   1.000
_cell.length_b   1.000
_cell.length_c   1.000
_cell.angle_alpha   90.00
_cell.angle_beta   90.00
_cell.angle_gamma   90.00
#
_symmetry.space_group_name_H-M   'P 1'
#
loop_
_entity.id
_entity.type
_entity.pdbx_description
1 polymer ?
#
loop_
_entity_poly.entity_id
_entity_poly.type
_entity_poly.pdbx_seq_one_letter_code
_entity_poly.pdbx_strand_id
1 'polypeptide(L)'
;MFVKFLHKEINEVRDWQQKLIRIYDLYIQKDFSLESALQIFLNELIQYYKDPQIESSVTWAQGLLSEFLTAKKGIHPFSLERISSRRHELLMTTC
;
A
#
# COMPACT_ATOMS: atom_id res chain seq x y z
N MET A 1 -18.21 0.56 30.29
CA MET A 1 -17.05 -0.05 29.58
C MET A 1 -17.26 -0.01 28.06
N PHE A 2 -18.42 -0.45 27.56
CA PHE A 2 -18.79 -0.43 26.14
C PHE A 2 -18.70 0.94 25.43
N VAL A 3 -19.16 2.02 26.09
CA VAL A 3 -19.11 3.39 25.52
C VAL A 3 -17.67 3.89 25.31
N LYS A 4 -16.73 3.49 26.17
CA LYS A 4 -15.30 3.87 26.04
C LYS A 4 -14.63 3.12 24.90
N PHE A 5 -15.00 1.85 24.68
CA PHE A 5 -14.55 1.06 23.55
C PHE A 5 -15.03 1.69 22.23
N LEU A 6 -16.32 1.97 22.11
CA LEU A 6 -16.87 2.63 20.91
C LEU A 6 -16.23 4.00 20.63
N HIS A 7 -15.97 4.81 21.66
CA HIS A 7 -15.26 6.07 21.47
C HIS A 7 -13.84 5.88 20.94
N LYS A 8 -13.12 4.86 21.42
CA LYS A 8 -11.78 4.55 20.95
C LYS A 8 -11.80 4.15 19.47
N GLU A 9 -12.66 3.19 19.10
CA GLU A 9 -12.79 2.72 17.72
C GLU A 9 -13.21 3.85 16.75
N ILE A 10 -14.18 4.68 17.16
CA ILE A 10 -14.63 5.83 16.36
C ILE A 10 -13.49 6.85 16.15
N ASN A 11 -12.68 7.10 17.17
CA ASN A 11 -11.55 8.00 17.05
C ASN A 11 -10.46 7.42 16.13
N GLU A 12 -10.17 6.12 16.24
CA GLU A 12 -9.23 5.46 15.33
C GLU A 12 -9.67 5.55 13.87
N VAL A 13 -10.95 5.27 13.58
CA VAL A 13 -11.49 5.41 12.22
C VAL A 13 -11.40 6.86 11.73
N ARG A 14 -11.67 7.84 12.60
CA ARG A 14 -11.57 9.26 12.27
C ARG A 14 -10.14 9.66 11.93
N ASP A 15 -9.16 9.17 12.68
CA ASP A 15 -7.75 9.46 12.44
C ASP A 15 -7.28 8.89 11.10
N TRP A 16 -7.72 7.67 10.75
CA TRP A 16 -7.47 7.08 9.43
C TRP A 16 -8.08 7.89 8.29
N GLN A 17 -9.33 8.35 8.46
CA GLN A 17 -9.99 9.20 7.48
C GLN A 17 -9.26 10.53 7.27
N GLN A 18 -8.80 11.16 8.35
CA GLN A 18 -8.06 12.43 8.26
C GLN A 18 -6.73 12.28 7.52
N LYS A 19 -5.98 11.18 7.77
CA LYS A 19 -4.76 10.88 7.03
C LYS A 19 -5.03 10.69 5.54
N LEU A 20 -6.12 10.01 5.20
CA LEU A 20 -6.52 9.78 3.81
C LEU A 20 -6.95 11.08 3.10
N ILE A 21 -7.70 11.95 3.78
CA ILE A 21 -8.05 13.29 3.26
C ILE A 21 -6.79 14.09 2.96
N ARG A 22 -5.80 14.09 3.87
CA ARG A 22 -4.53 14.77 3.65
C ARG A 22 -3.81 14.25 2.41
N ILE A 23 -3.74 12.93 2.21
CA ILE A 23 -3.14 12.34 1.01
C ILE A 23 -3.88 12.78 -0.26
N TYR A 24 -5.20 12.81 -0.20
CA TYR A 24 -6.03 13.27 -1.30
C TYR A 24 -5.79 14.74 -1.65
N ASP A 25 -5.67 15.61 -0.64
CA ASP A 25 -5.35 17.03 -0.84
C ASP A 25 -3.96 17.20 -1.49
N LEU A 26 -2.95 16.46 -1.02
CA LEU A 26 -1.61 16.45 -1.62
C LEU A 26 -1.63 15.98 -3.08
N TYR A 27 -2.49 15.01 -3.41
CA TYR A 27 -2.68 14.53 -4.77
C TYR A 27 -3.27 15.62 -5.69
N ILE A 28 -4.33 16.30 -5.23
CA ILE A 28 -4.93 17.41 -5.99
C ILE A 28 -3.92 18.53 -6.22
N GLN A 29 -3.14 18.86 -5.19
CA GLN A 29 -2.14 19.92 -5.24
C GLN A 29 -0.89 19.54 -6.05
N LYS A 30 -0.76 18.27 -6.45
CA LYS A 30 0.45 17.72 -7.08
C LYS A 30 1.69 17.98 -6.24
N ASP A 31 1.53 17.92 -4.92
CA ASP A 31 2.58 18.26 -3.98
C ASP A 31 3.66 17.15 -3.92
N PHE A 32 4.91 17.57 -3.81
CA PHE A 32 6.08 16.67 -3.77
C PHE A 32 6.05 15.72 -2.56
N SER A 33 5.35 16.10 -1.48
CA SER A 33 5.20 15.31 -0.26
C SER A 33 4.10 14.24 -0.33
N LEU A 34 3.31 14.19 -1.41
CA LEU A 34 2.32 13.13 -1.64
C LEU A 34 2.96 11.75 -1.46
N GLU A 35 4.14 11.58 -2.03
CA GLU A 35 4.79 10.28 -2.12
C GLU A 35 5.17 9.75 -0.74
N SER A 36 5.80 10.59 0.08
CA SER A 36 6.18 10.25 1.44
C SER A 36 4.97 10.05 2.33
N ALA A 37 3.92 10.87 2.17
CA ALA A 37 2.68 10.75 2.92
C ALA A 37 1.97 9.42 2.65
N LEU A 38 1.88 9.00 1.38
CA LEU A 38 1.27 7.73 1.00
C LEU A 38 2.10 6.53 1.51
N GLN A 39 3.42 6.60 1.41
CA GLN A 39 4.30 5.54 1.93
C GLN A 39 4.18 5.38 3.45
N ILE A 40 4.15 6.49 4.21
CA ILE A 40 3.95 6.46 5.66
C ILE A 40 2.60 5.84 6.00
N PHE A 41 1.52 6.26 5.34
CA PHE A 41 0.18 5.73 5.56
C PHE A 41 0.09 4.22 5.32
N LEU A 42 0.64 3.73 4.20
CA LEU A 42 0.62 2.29 3.89
C LEU A 42 1.42 1.48 4.92
N ASN A 43 2.57 2.00 5.36
CA ASN A 43 3.36 1.35 6.41
C ASN A 43 2.62 1.29 7.75
N GLU A 44 1.99 2.38 8.17
CA GLU A 44 1.19 2.41 9.39
C GLU A 44 0.01 1.43 9.30
N LEU A 45 -0.64 1.35 8.13
CA LEU A 45 -1.78 0.46 7.88
C LEU A 45 -1.35 -1.02 7.90
N ILE A 46 -0.18 -1.34 7.36
CA ILE A 46 0.44 -2.67 7.49
C ILE A 46 0.70 -3.01 8.97
N GLN A 47 1.24 -2.08 9.75
CA GLN A 47 1.49 -2.33 11.17
C GLN A 47 0.19 -2.48 11.97
N TYR A 48 -0.83 -1.70 11.64
CA TYR A 48 -2.15 -1.81 12.26
C TYR A 48 -2.78 -3.18 12.03
N TYR A 49 -2.69 -3.73 10.81
CA TYR A 49 -3.20 -5.06 10.48
C TYR A 49 -2.28 -6.22 10.89
N LYS A 50 -1.05 -5.96 11.34
CA LYS A 50 -0.18 -7.03 11.87
C LYS A 50 -0.64 -7.54 13.24
N ASP A 51 -1.40 -6.74 13.98
CA ASP A 51 -1.83 -7.06 15.35
C ASP A 51 -3.19 -7.80 15.47
N PRO A 52 -4.02 -7.93 14.42
CA PRO A 52 -5.12 -8.89 14.38
C PRO A 52 -4.86 -10.03 13.38
N GLN A 53 -5.58 -11.15 13.54
CA GLN A 53 -5.55 -12.36 12.70
C GLN A 53 -6.02 -12.17 11.23
N ILE A 54 -5.87 -10.97 10.66
CA ILE A 54 -6.40 -10.57 9.36
C ILE A 54 -5.24 -10.48 8.37
N GLU A 55 -4.62 -11.63 8.08
CA GLU A 55 -3.49 -11.75 7.15
C GLU A 55 -3.82 -11.16 5.76
N SER A 56 -5.07 -11.30 5.30
CA SER A 56 -5.52 -10.80 3.99
C SER A 56 -5.41 -9.28 3.86
N SER A 57 -5.68 -8.52 4.93
CA SER A 57 -5.59 -7.06 4.94
C SER A 57 -4.13 -6.58 4.96
N VAL A 58 -3.24 -7.31 5.64
CA VAL A 58 -1.79 -7.06 5.58
C VAL A 58 -1.26 -7.28 4.17
N THR A 59 -1.62 -8.40 3.54
CA THR A 59 -1.18 -8.74 2.18
C THR A 59 -1.65 -7.71 1.16
N TRP A 60 -2.90 -7.24 1.27
CA TRP A 60 -3.43 -6.19 0.40
C TRP A 60 -2.64 -4.88 0.53
N ALA A 61 -2.40 -4.42 1.76
CA ALA A 61 -1.68 -3.18 2.01
C ALA A 61 -0.22 -3.25 1.54
N GLN A 62 0.44 -4.40 1.71
CA GLN A 62 1.77 -4.67 1.17
C GLN A 62 1.78 -4.67 -0.36
N GLY A 63 0.73 -5.24 -0.99
CA GLY A 63 0.54 -5.21 -2.45
C GLY A 63 0.50 -3.78 -2.98
N LEU A 64 -0.33 -2.92 -2.38
CA LEU A 64 -0.41 -1.50 -2.75
C LEU A 64 0.92 -0.77 -2.58
N LEU A 65 1.64 -1.02 -1.47
CA LEU A 65 2.96 -0.43 -1.26
C LEU A 65 3.95 -0.88 -2.33
N SER A 66 3.92 -2.15 -2.72
CA SER A 66 4.78 -2.69 -3.76
C SER A 66 4.47 -2.07 -5.13
N GLU A 67 3.19 -1.98 -5.51
CA GLU A 67 2.75 -1.33 -6.75
C GLU A 67 3.20 0.12 -6.80
N PHE A 68 3.03 0.84 -5.69
CA PHE A 68 3.45 2.23 -5.56
C PHE A 68 4.96 2.40 -5.73
N LEU A 69 5.77 1.61 -5.02
CA LEU A 69 7.24 1.65 -5.15
C LEU A 69 7.71 1.23 -6.54
N THR A 70 6.99 0.33 -7.20
CA THR A 70 7.26 -0.15 -8.56
C THR A 70 6.99 0.97 -9.58
N ALA A 71 5.83 1.62 -9.48
CA ALA A 71 5.48 2.79 -10.29
C ALA A 71 6.47 3.95 -10.08
N LYS A 72 6.88 4.22 -8.83
CA LYS A 72 7.90 5.23 -8.49
C LYS A 72 9.24 4.97 -9.19
N LYS A 73 9.66 3.70 -9.30
CA LYS A 73 10.90 3.32 -9.99
C LYS A 73 10.79 3.42 -11.52
N GLY A 74 9.66 3.85 -12.07
CA GLY A 74 9.40 3.88 -13.51
C GLY A 74 9.24 2.47 -14.12
N ILE A 75 9.06 1.44 -13.27
CA ILE A 75 8.82 0.08 -13.70
C ILE A 75 7.30 -0.07 -13.85
N HIS A 76 6.82 -0.30 -15.06
CA HIS A 76 5.39 -0.60 -15.26
C HIS A 76 5.04 -1.94 -14.59
N PRO A 77 4.01 -2.04 -13.75
CA PRO A 77 3.60 -3.32 -13.17
C PRO A 77 3.31 -4.41 -14.23
N PHE A 78 2.79 -4.00 -15.39
CA PHE A 78 2.56 -4.86 -16.56
C PHE A 78 3.84 -5.34 -17.27
N SER A 79 5.00 -4.71 -17.03
CA SER A 79 6.26 -5.22 -17.57
C SER A 79 6.86 -6.34 -16.71
N LEU A 80 6.46 -6.47 -15.44
CA LEU A 80 6.88 -7.58 -14.57
C LEU A 80 6.24 -8.91 -14.96
N GLU A 81 4.96 -8.91 -15.36
CA GLU A 81 4.29 -10.11 -15.91
C GLU A 81 4.98 -10.64 -17.19
N ARG A 82 5.65 -9.75 -17.93
CA ARG A 82 6.42 -10.11 -19.14
C ARG A 82 7.83 -10.63 -18.87
N ILE A 83 8.37 -10.43 -17.66
CA ILE A 83 9.72 -10.87 -17.31
C ILE A 83 9.73 -12.35 -16.88
N SER A 84 8.65 -12.86 -16.28
CA SER A 84 8.56 -14.28 -15.89
C SER A 84 8.49 -15.22 -17.10
N SER A 85 7.86 -14.81 -18.20
CA SER A 85 7.78 -15.59 -19.44
C SER A 85 9.11 -15.63 -20.20
N ARG A 86 9.83 -14.49 -20.31
CA ARG A 86 11.10 -14.44 -21.05
C ARG A 86 12.23 -15.26 -20.42
N ARG A 87 12.27 -15.38 -19.09
CA ARG A 87 13.29 -16.21 -18.41
C ARG A 87 13.06 -17.71 -18.66
N HIS A 88 11.81 -18.12 -18.88
CA HIS A 88 11.47 -19.51 -19.19
C HIS A 88 11.75 -19.85 -20.67
N GLU A 89 11.58 -18.89 -21.59
CA GLU A 89 11.91 -19.08 -23.00
C GLU A 89 13.43 -19.20 -23.26
N LEU A 90 14.25 -18.46 -22.51
CA LEU A 90 15.71 -18.52 -22.62
C LEU A 90 16.34 -19.79 -22.03
N LEU A 91 15.64 -20.49 -21.12
CA LEU A 91 16.08 -21.78 -20.59
C LEU A 91 15.69 -22.97 -21.48
N MET A 92 14.75 -22.78 -22.41
CA MET A 92 14.28 -23.81 -23.35
C MET A 92 14.98 -23.78 -24.71
N THR A 93 15.92 -22.85 -24.94
CA THR A 93 16.65 -22.69 -26.21
C THR A 93 18.14 -23.03 -26.16
N THR A 94 18.62 -23.55 -25.02
CA THR A 94 19.97 -24.14 -24.90
C THR A 94 19.89 -25.51 -24.23
N CYS A 95 19.52 -26.51 -25.03
CA CYS A 95 20.01 -27.91 -25.08
C CYS A 95 18.96 -28.82 -25.71
#